data_AF-A0A1G2HWW9-F1
#
_entry.id   AF-A0A1G2HWW9-F1
#
_cell.length_a   1.000
_cell.length_b   1.000
_cell.length_c   1.000
_cell.angle_alpha   90.00
_cell.angle_beta   90.00
_cell.angle_gamma   90.00
#
_symmetry.space_group_name_H-M   'P 1'
#
loop_
_entity.id
_entity.type
_entity.pdbx_description
1 polymer ?
#
loop_
_entity_poly.entity_id
_entity_poly.type
_entity_poly.pdbx_seq_one_letter_code
_entity_poly.pdbx_strand_id
1 'polypeptide(L)'
;MPKLSLKIAYPIIIAGLFVIVAFVAFNYGTLTRDFYIIFFLLIVYIFLFGFATGQNFSSPVRKLLKSADSLSKGDLKSRFYLESKDELGELARVFNKIADNLQESRSETEMMEKSVDIKVQARTQPLEETIDALEQKIRNRTFEIQKTSTELEKLQKQTKLREMESTELKNQVNKLKEELNKGKNKKVSKLTEKEPPVWSKSDWEK
;
A
#
# COMPACT_ATOMS: atom_id res chain seq x y z
N MET A 1 -35.74 -32.38 -21.44
CA MET A 1 -36.62 -32.33 -20.25
C MET A 1 -37.69 -31.27 -20.49
N PRO A 2 -38.93 -31.43 -20.02
CA PRO A 2 -40.01 -30.49 -20.35
C PRO A 2 -39.74 -29.14 -19.69
N LYS A 3 -39.65 -28.10 -20.52
CA LYS A 3 -39.55 -26.70 -20.11
C LYS A 3 -40.70 -26.36 -19.17
N LEU A 4 -40.44 -25.54 -18.16
CA LEU A 4 -41.47 -25.03 -17.24
C LEU A 4 -42.57 -24.29 -17.99
N SER A 5 -42.21 -23.55 -19.04
CA SER A 5 -43.16 -22.89 -19.94
C SER A 5 -44.15 -23.88 -20.57
N LEU A 6 -43.68 -25.08 -20.93
CA LEU A 6 -44.52 -26.14 -21.49
C LEU A 6 -45.48 -26.73 -20.45
N LYS A 7 -45.03 -26.91 -19.21
CA LYS A 7 -45.87 -27.41 -18.10
C LYS A 7 -47.03 -26.47 -17.78
N ILE A 8 -46.81 -25.16 -17.91
CA ILE A 8 -47.84 -24.14 -17.67
C ILE A 8 -48.74 -23.96 -18.90
N ALA A 9 -48.18 -23.98 -20.10
CA ALA A 9 -48.93 -23.72 -21.34
C ALA A 9 -49.92 -24.84 -21.70
N TYR A 10 -49.52 -26.11 -21.53
CA TYR A 10 -50.35 -27.27 -21.92
C TYR A 10 -51.75 -27.28 -21.30
N PRO A 11 -51.92 -27.12 -19.97
CA PRO A 11 -53.25 -27.09 -19.35
C PRO A 11 -54.07 -25.86 -19.73
N ILE A 12 -53.43 -24.70 -19.98
CA ILE A 12 -54.12 -23.50 -20.44
C ILE A 12 -54.68 -23.72 -21.85
N ILE A 13 -53.89 -24.31 -22.74
CA ILE A 13 -54.31 -24.61 -24.12
C ILE A 13 -55.47 -25.62 -24.12
N ILE A 14 -55.39 -26.67 -23.31
CA ILE A 14 -56.48 -27.66 -23.17
C ILE A 14 -57.75 -27.01 -22.64
N ALA A 15 -57.65 -26.18 -21.60
CA ALA A 15 -58.80 -25.47 -21.06
C ALA A 15 -59.44 -24.55 -22.11
N GLY A 16 -58.63 -23.84 -22.90
CA GLY A 16 -59.11 -23.01 -24.01
C GLY A 16 -59.83 -23.82 -25.09
N LEU A 17 -59.26 -24.95 -25.50
CA LEU A 17 -59.89 -25.85 -26.48
C LEU A 17 -61.22 -26.40 -25.97
N PHE A 18 -61.29 -26.75 -24.68
CA PHE A 18 -62.53 -27.18 -24.05
C PHE A 18 -63.61 -26.10 -24.09
N VAL A 19 -63.27 -24.84 -23.79
CA VAL A 19 -64.21 -23.71 -23.86
C VAL A 19 -64.77 -23.55 -25.28
N ILE A 20 -63.94 -23.71 -26.32
CA ILE A 20 -64.38 -23.63 -27.72
C ILE A 20 -65.37 -24.75 -28.03
N VAL A 21 -65.04 -26.00 -27.67
CA VAL A 21 -65.94 -27.15 -27.88
C VAL A 21 -67.26 -26.97 -27.12
N ALA A 22 -67.19 -26.45 -25.89
CA ALA A 22 -68.36 -26.19 -25.06
C ALA A 22 -69.27 -25.11 -25.68
N PHE A 23 -68.68 -24.05 -26.23
CA PHE A 23 -69.42 -22.98 -26.91
C PHE A 23 -70.14 -23.50 -28.16
N VAL A 24 -69.46 -24.32 -28.96
CA VAL A 24 -70.05 -24.96 -30.14
C VAL A 24 -71.22 -25.86 -29.73
N ALA A 25 -71.05 -26.72 -28.72
CA ALA A 25 -72.11 -27.60 -28.22
C ALA A 25 -73.33 -26.83 -27.66
N PHE A 26 -73.10 -25.66 -27.05
CA PHE A 26 -74.15 -24.75 -26.61
C PHE A 26 -74.94 -24.18 -27.79
N ASN A 27 -74.26 -23.78 -28.87
CA ASN A 27 -74.89 -23.21 -30.06
C ASN A 27 -75.80 -24.20 -30.80
N TYR A 28 -75.44 -25.49 -30.81
CA TYR A 28 -76.25 -26.56 -31.41
C TYR A 28 -77.40 -27.05 -30.51
N GLY A 29 -77.64 -26.44 -29.35
CA GLY A 29 -78.75 -26.80 -28.45
C GLY A 29 -78.61 -28.15 -27.74
N THR A 30 -77.45 -28.80 -27.84
CA THR A 30 -77.17 -30.14 -27.30
C THR A 30 -76.71 -30.11 -25.83
N LEU A 31 -77.42 -29.38 -24.96
CA LEU A 31 -77.08 -29.25 -23.55
C LEU A 31 -77.64 -30.41 -22.73
N THR A 32 -76.93 -31.54 -22.76
CA THR A 32 -77.23 -32.71 -21.93
C THR A 32 -76.72 -32.53 -20.51
N ARG A 33 -77.21 -33.35 -19.56
CA ARG A 33 -76.74 -33.37 -18.16
C ARG A 33 -75.21 -33.50 -18.06
N ASP A 34 -74.60 -34.25 -18.98
CA ASP A 34 -73.17 -34.53 -18.98
C ASP A 34 -72.33 -33.26 -19.23
N PHE A 35 -72.85 -32.29 -19.99
CA PHE A 35 -72.20 -31.01 -20.20
C PHE A 35 -71.92 -30.27 -18.88
N TYR A 36 -72.93 -30.21 -17.99
CA TYR A 36 -72.80 -29.52 -16.71
C TYR A 36 -71.83 -30.22 -15.77
N ILE A 37 -71.76 -31.55 -15.81
CA ILE A 37 -70.79 -32.33 -15.02
C ILE A 37 -69.37 -32.02 -15.48
N ILE A 38 -69.11 -32.03 -16.80
CA ILE A 38 -67.77 -31.75 -17.33
C ILE A 38 -67.38 -30.29 -17.07
N PHE A 39 -68.32 -29.35 -17.20
CA PHE A 39 -68.08 -27.94 -16.90
C PHE A 39 -67.70 -27.71 -15.43
N PHE A 40 -68.42 -28.36 -14.50
CA PHE A 40 -68.07 -28.32 -13.07
C PHE A 40 -66.68 -28.92 -12.80
N LEU A 41 -66.36 -30.07 -13.40
CA LEU A 41 -65.03 -30.69 -13.27
C LEU A 41 -63.92 -29.80 -13.83
N LEU A 42 -64.17 -29.08 -14.93
CA LEU A 42 -63.23 -28.12 -15.49
C LEU A 42 -62.95 -26.96 -14.52
N ILE A 43 -63.99 -26.40 -13.89
CA ILE A 43 -63.81 -25.33 -12.89
C ILE A 43 -62.95 -25.83 -11.72
N VAL A 44 -63.26 -27.02 -11.19
CA VAL A 44 -62.47 -27.64 -10.11
C VAL A 44 -61.03 -27.86 -10.55
N TYR A 45 -60.81 -28.34 -11.78
CA TYR A 45 -59.48 -28.53 -12.35
C TYR A 45 -58.69 -27.22 -12.46
N ILE A 46 -59.30 -26.15 -12.99
CA ILE A 46 -58.66 -24.83 -13.11
C ILE A 46 -58.29 -24.28 -11.73
N PHE A 47 -59.18 -24.42 -10.75
CA PHE A 47 -58.94 -23.96 -9.39
C PHE A 47 -57.75 -24.70 -8.74
N LEU A 48 -57.75 -26.04 -8.80
CA LEU A 48 -56.67 -26.87 -8.27
C LEU A 48 -55.35 -26.61 -8.99
N PHE A 49 -55.38 -26.47 -10.32
CA PHE A 49 -54.19 -26.20 -11.12
C PHE A 49 -53.59 -24.82 -10.84
N GLY A 50 -54.43 -23.79 -10.71
CA GLY A 50 -54.01 -22.44 -10.34
C GLY A 50 -53.33 -22.42 -8.97
N PHE A 51 -53.93 -23.08 -7.98
CA PHE A 51 -53.36 -23.23 -6.65
C PHE A 51 -52.00 -23.94 -6.67
N ALA A 52 -51.91 -25.08 -7.36
CA ALA A 52 -50.66 -25.84 -7.49
C ALA A 52 -49.54 -25.04 -8.20
N THR A 53 -49.89 -24.29 -9.25
CA THR A 53 -48.93 -23.46 -9.99
C THR A 53 -48.39 -22.32 -9.11
N GLY A 54 -49.24 -21.69 -8.31
CA GLY A 54 -48.82 -20.67 -7.33
C GLY A 54 -47.78 -21.21 -6.35
N GLN A 55 -47.98 -22.43 -5.85
CA GLN A 55 -47.05 -23.08 -4.92
C GLN A 55 -45.73 -23.46 -5.60
N ASN A 56 -45.78 -23.98 -6.83
CA ASN A 56 -44.60 -24.49 -7.54
C ASN A 56 -43.77 -23.42 -8.25
N PHE A 57 -44.34 -22.24 -8.50
CA PHE A 57 -43.66 -21.14 -9.19
C PHE A 57 -43.36 -19.97 -8.26
N SER A 58 -44.40 -19.43 -7.61
CA SER A 58 -44.30 -18.19 -6.83
C SER A 58 -43.49 -18.37 -5.55
N SER A 59 -43.62 -19.52 -4.88
CA SER A 59 -42.88 -19.81 -3.65
C SER A 59 -41.37 -19.93 -3.89
N PRO A 60 -40.85 -20.73 -4.86
CA PRO A 60 -39.43 -20.75 -5.17
C PRO A 60 -38.85 -19.40 -5.56
N VAL A 61 -39.54 -18.62 -6.39
CA VAL A 61 -39.10 -17.28 -6.80
C VAL A 61 -38.98 -16.34 -5.59
N ARG A 62 -39.95 -16.37 -4.67
CA ARG A 62 -39.90 -15.55 -3.45
C ARG A 62 -38.76 -15.97 -2.51
N LYS A 63 -38.45 -17.28 -2.42
CA LYS A 63 -37.31 -17.79 -1.66
C LYS A 63 -35.97 -17.37 -2.27
N LEU A 64 -35.87 -17.41 -3.60
CA LEU A 64 -34.69 -16.93 -4.32
C LEU A 64 -34.49 -15.43 -4.08
N LEU A 65 -35.54 -14.62 -4.19
CA LEU A 65 -35.48 -13.18 -3.91
C LEU A 65 -34.98 -12.88 -2.50
N LYS A 66 -35.45 -13.62 -1.49
CA LYS A 66 -34.93 -13.48 -0.11
C LYS A 66 -33.45 -13.84 -0.01
N SER A 67 -33.03 -14.92 -0.66
CA SER A 67 -31.63 -15.36 -0.64
C SER A 67 -30.73 -14.33 -1.34
N ALA A 68 -31.19 -13.76 -2.45
CA ALA A 68 -30.51 -12.69 -3.16
C ALA A 68 -30.42 -11.40 -2.34
N ASP A 69 -31.48 -11.03 -1.63
CA ASP A 69 -31.46 -9.88 -0.71
C ASP A 69 -30.43 -10.09 0.42
N SER A 70 -30.39 -11.26 1.03
CA SER A 70 -29.35 -11.62 2.02
C SER A 70 -27.95 -11.55 1.43
N LEU A 71 -27.73 -12.12 0.25
CA LEU A 71 -26.44 -12.06 -0.46
C LEU A 71 -26.03 -10.61 -0.74
N SER A 72 -26.97 -9.76 -1.17
CA SER A 72 -26.72 -8.34 -1.44
C SER A 72 -26.33 -7.53 -0.19
N LYS A 73 -26.80 -7.98 0.99
CA LYS A 73 -26.48 -7.37 2.30
C LYS A 73 -25.15 -7.86 2.89
N GLY A 74 -24.42 -8.70 2.17
CA GLY A 74 -23.10 -9.21 2.57
C GLY A 74 -23.11 -10.61 3.18
N ASP A 75 -24.25 -11.29 3.23
CA ASP A 75 -24.27 -12.72 3.62
C ASP A 75 -23.84 -13.60 2.45
N LEU A 76 -22.52 -13.75 2.28
CA LEU A 76 -21.91 -14.54 1.21
C LEU A 76 -22.13 -16.04 1.37
N LYS A 77 -22.68 -16.50 2.50
CA LYS A 77 -23.02 -17.92 2.74
C LYS A 77 -24.44 -18.26 2.29
N SER A 78 -25.23 -17.26 1.91
CA SER A 78 -26.59 -17.50 1.41
C SER A 78 -26.56 -18.37 0.15
N ARG A 79 -27.37 -19.43 0.14
CA ARG A 79 -27.51 -20.38 -0.98
C ARG A 79 -28.97 -20.69 -1.20
N PHE A 80 -29.32 -20.94 -2.47
CA PHE A 80 -30.67 -21.32 -2.87
C PHE A 80 -30.64 -22.71 -3.52
N TYR A 81 -31.21 -23.69 -2.83
CA TYR A 81 -31.33 -25.06 -3.32
C TYR A 81 -32.74 -25.32 -3.82
N LEU A 82 -32.84 -25.68 -5.09
CA LEU A 82 -34.07 -26.12 -5.71
C LEU A 82 -33.80 -27.37 -6.52
N GLU A 83 -34.37 -28.49 -6.09
CA GLU A 83 -34.37 -29.73 -6.84
C GLU A 83 -35.39 -29.64 -7.96
N SER A 84 -35.03 -28.90 -9.01
CA SER A 84 -35.80 -28.85 -10.24
C SER A 84 -34.91 -29.08 -11.44
N LYS A 85 -35.49 -29.78 -12.42
CA LYS A 85 -34.86 -30.09 -13.71
C LYS A 85 -35.26 -29.10 -14.81
N ASP A 86 -35.96 -28.03 -14.45
CA ASP A 86 -36.40 -26.98 -15.35
C ASP A 86 -35.62 -25.67 -15.12
N GLU A 87 -36.08 -24.60 -15.75
CA GLU A 87 -35.43 -23.29 -15.77
C GLU A 87 -35.26 -22.69 -14.36
N LEU A 88 -36.14 -23.01 -13.40
CA LEU A 88 -35.97 -22.55 -12.02
C LEU A 88 -34.79 -23.25 -11.33
N GLY A 89 -34.57 -24.53 -11.64
CA GLY A 89 -33.40 -25.26 -11.13
C GLY A 89 -32.11 -24.77 -11.78
N GLU A 90 -32.15 -24.38 -13.05
CA GLU A 90 -31.03 -23.72 -13.72
C GLU A 90 -30.71 -22.36 -13.08
N LEU A 91 -31.74 -21.55 -12.83
CA LEU A 91 -31.60 -20.29 -12.13
C LEU A 91 -30.99 -20.45 -10.73
N ALA A 92 -31.37 -21.51 -10.00
CA ALA A 92 -30.77 -21.84 -8.71
C ALA A 92 -29.27 -22.13 -8.82
N ARG A 93 -28.85 -22.91 -9.83
CA ARG A 93 -27.43 -23.20 -10.09
C ARG A 93 -26.64 -21.93 -10.41
N VAL A 94 -27.20 -21.06 -11.26
CA VAL A 94 -26.57 -19.79 -11.63
C VAL A 94 -26.45 -18.88 -10.41
N PHE A 95 -27.49 -18.77 -9.59
CA PHE A 95 -27.45 -17.99 -8.35
C PHE A 95 -26.35 -18.46 -7.41
N ASN A 96 -26.25 -19.77 -7.15
CA ASN A 96 -25.23 -20.31 -6.26
C ASN A 96 -23.82 -20.05 -6.81
N LYS A 97 -23.61 -20.17 -8.13
CA LYS A 97 -22.33 -19.83 -8.76
C LYS A 97 -21.93 -18.37 -8.53
N ILE A 98 -22.90 -17.44 -8.59
CA ILE A 98 -22.64 -16.02 -8.28
C ILE A 98 -22.26 -15.85 -6.81
N ALA A 99 -22.95 -16.54 -5.90
CA ALA A 99 -22.65 -16.50 -4.47
C ALA A 99 -21.24 -17.07 -4.16
N ASP A 100 -20.85 -18.17 -4.82
CA ASP A 100 -19.53 -18.78 -4.67
C ASP A 100 -18.43 -17.82 -5.17
N ASN A 101 -18.58 -17.23 -6.35
CA ASN A 101 -17.63 -16.26 -6.89
C ASN A 101 -17.46 -15.03 -5.98
N LEU A 102 -18.55 -14.55 -5.38
CA LEU A 102 -18.49 -13.40 -4.48
C LEU A 102 -17.77 -13.75 -3.18
N GLN A 103 -18.00 -14.97 -2.66
CA GLN A 103 -17.29 -15.49 -1.49
C GLN A 103 -15.79 -15.66 -1.75
N GLU A 104 -15.42 -16.20 -2.92
CA GLU A 104 -14.02 -16.37 -3.33
C GLU A 104 -13.31 -15.02 -3.47
N SER A 105 -13.92 -14.07 -4.19
CA SER A 105 -13.35 -12.72 -4.36
C SER A 105 -13.14 -11.99 -3.03
N ARG A 106 -14.07 -12.16 -2.08
CA ARG A 106 -13.92 -11.59 -0.73
C ARG A 106 -12.76 -12.23 0.02
N SER A 107 -12.64 -13.56 -0.03
CA SER A 107 -11.54 -14.30 0.59
C SER A 107 -10.18 -13.91 0.01
N GLU A 108 -10.08 -13.74 -1.31
CA GLU A 108 -8.85 -13.28 -1.97
C GLU A 108 -8.45 -11.89 -1.49
N THR A 109 -9.42 -10.98 -1.39
CA THR A 109 -9.18 -9.61 -0.91
C THR A 109 -8.67 -9.62 0.53
N GLU A 110 -9.29 -10.41 1.42
CA GLU A 110 -8.86 -10.55 2.82
C GLU A 110 -7.45 -11.17 2.94
N MET A 111 -7.11 -12.13 2.09
CA MET A 111 -5.76 -12.69 2.03
C MET A 111 -4.74 -11.64 1.55
N MET A 112 -5.10 -10.82 0.56
CA MET A 112 -4.23 -9.75 0.07
C MET A 112 -3.99 -8.69 1.15
N GLU A 113 -5.04 -8.22 1.84
CA GLU A 113 -4.91 -7.28 2.96
C GLU A 113 -3.95 -7.80 4.03
N LYS A 114 -4.12 -9.06 4.44
CA LYS A 114 -3.23 -9.69 5.43
C LYS A 114 -1.79 -9.80 4.93
N SER A 115 -1.58 -10.07 3.64
CA SER A 115 -0.24 -10.13 3.05
C SER A 115 0.44 -8.76 2.98
N VAL A 116 -0.34 -7.70 2.79
CA VAL A 116 0.13 -6.32 2.81
C VAL A 116 0.58 -5.95 4.22
N ASP A 117 -0.21 -6.27 5.24
CA ASP A 117 0.16 -6.04 6.65
C ASP A 117 1.47 -6.73 7.01
N ILE A 118 1.63 -8.00 6.64
CA ILE A 118 2.87 -8.75 6.86
C ILE A 118 4.04 -8.07 6.16
N LYS A 119 3.86 -7.61 4.91
CA LYS A 119 4.92 -6.94 4.14
C LYS A 119 5.27 -5.57 4.71
N VAL A 120 4.30 -4.80 5.19
CA VAL A 120 4.53 -3.52 5.87
C VAL A 120 5.34 -3.76 7.14
N GLN A 121 4.93 -4.73 7.96
CA GLN A 121 5.63 -5.07 9.20
C GLN A 121 7.06 -5.59 8.96
N ALA A 122 7.25 -6.40 7.92
CA ALA A 122 8.58 -6.88 7.52
C ALA A 122 9.47 -5.76 6.96
N ARG A 123 8.90 -4.67 6.44
CA ARG A 123 9.69 -3.49 5.99
C ARG A 123 9.97 -2.49 7.10
N THR A 124 9.12 -2.40 8.13
CA THR A 124 9.34 -1.49 9.24
C THR A 124 10.44 -1.96 10.19
N GLN A 125 10.59 -3.27 10.43
CA GLN A 125 11.68 -3.84 11.25
C GLN A 125 13.10 -3.45 10.79
N PRO A 126 13.51 -3.69 9.53
CA PRO A 126 14.85 -3.31 9.08
C PRO A 126 15.02 -1.79 9.00
N LEU A 127 13.94 -1.03 8.83
CA LEU A 127 14.00 0.43 8.82
C LEU A 127 14.39 0.96 10.21
N GLU A 128 13.87 0.36 11.27
CA GLU A 128 14.21 0.68 12.67
C GLU A 128 15.68 0.34 12.97
N GLU A 129 16.16 -0.83 12.53
CA GLU A 129 17.58 -1.20 12.64
C GLU A 129 18.50 -0.23 11.89
N THR A 130 18.10 0.23 10.70
CA THR A 130 18.90 1.23 9.97
C THR A 130 18.92 2.59 10.66
N ILE A 131 17.81 3.00 11.29
CA ILE A 131 17.75 4.24 12.08
C ILE A 131 18.70 4.13 13.27
N ASP A 132 18.67 3.03 14.02
CA ASP A 132 19.57 2.79 15.15
C ASP A 132 21.04 2.77 14.73
N ALA A 133 21.36 2.11 13.61
CA ALA A 133 22.72 2.08 13.07
C ALA A 133 23.20 3.47 12.62
N LEU A 134 22.32 4.26 12.01
CA LEU A 134 22.62 5.64 11.61
C LEU A 134 22.82 6.53 12.84
N GLU A 135 22.01 6.39 13.89
CA GLU A 135 22.18 7.13 15.13
C GLU A 135 23.50 6.77 15.83
N GLN A 136 23.85 5.49 15.92
CA GLN A 136 25.14 5.03 16.44
C GLN A 136 26.30 5.69 15.66
N LYS A 137 26.19 5.72 14.32
CA LYS A 137 27.20 6.35 13.47
C LYS A 137 27.29 7.86 13.71
N ILE A 138 26.16 8.56 13.87
CA ILE A 138 26.13 9.99 14.21
C ILE A 138 26.79 10.20 15.58
N ARG A 139 26.44 9.42 16.61
CA ARG A 139 27.05 9.50 17.94
C ARG A 139 28.58 9.33 17.89
N ASN A 140 29.07 8.33 17.16
CA ASN A 140 30.50 8.10 17.01
C ASN A 140 31.21 9.25 16.29
N ARG A 141 30.61 9.78 15.21
CA ARG A 141 31.19 10.92 14.47
C ARG A 141 31.18 12.20 15.30
N THR A 142 30.15 12.44 16.09
CA THR A 142 30.10 13.57 17.03
C THR A 142 31.20 13.47 18.07
N PHE A 143 31.43 12.26 18.61
CA PHE A 143 32.53 12.02 19.55
C PHE A 143 33.92 12.24 18.90
N GLU A 144 34.13 11.77 17.67
CA GLU A 144 35.36 12.01 16.91
C GLU A 144 35.59 13.50 16.63
N ILE A 145 34.54 14.22 16.20
CA ILE A 145 34.59 15.66 15.95
C ILE A 145 34.92 16.42 17.23
N GLN A 146 34.32 16.04 18.35
CA GLN A 146 34.60 16.68 19.63
C GLN A 146 36.03 16.41 20.10
N LYS A 147 36.53 15.18 19.93
CA LYS A 147 37.92 14.84 20.24
C LYS A 147 38.90 15.63 19.38
N THR A 148 38.71 15.65 18.06
CA THR A 148 39.57 16.42 17.14
C THR A 148 39.49 17.91 17.41
N SER A 149 38.31 18.46 17.74
CA SER A 149 38.16 19.85 18.16
C SER A 149 38.97 20.18 19.42
N THR A 150 38.91 19.33 20.46
CA THR A 150 39.73 19.54 21.67
C THR A 150 41.23 19.42 21.43
N GLU A 151 41.65 18.57 20.49
CA GLU A 151 43.05 18.43 20.10
C GLU A 151 43.53 19.64 19.30
N LEU A 152 42.72 20.13 18.36
CA LEU A 152 42.97 21.37 17.62
C LEU A 152 43.08 22.57 18.57
N GLU A 153 42.21 22.69 19.57
CA GLU A 153 42.31 23.76 20.58
C GLU A 153 43.62 23.71 21.37
N LYS A 154 44.08 22.51 21.74
CA LYS A 154 45.38 22.33 22.43
C LYS A 154 46.55 22.71 21.54
N LEU A 155 46.53 22.29 20.28
CA LEU A 155 47.56 22.66 19.29
C LEU A 155 47.57 24.16 19.07
N GLN A 156 46.41 24.79 18.90
CA GLN A 156 46.30 26.26 18.77
C GLN A 156 46.86 26.98 20.00
N LYS A 157 46.61 26.49 21.21
CA LYS A 157 47.22 27.05 22.42
C LYS A 157 48.75 26.91 22.39
N GLN A 158 49.27 25.77 21.95
CA GLN A 158 50.71 25.53 21.86
C GLN A 158 51.37 26.38 20.76
N THR A 159 50.75 26.54 19.59
CA THR A 159 51.27 27.40 18.53
C THR A 159 51.26 28.86 18.97
N LYS A 160 50.16 29.32 19.61
CA LYS A 160 50.08 30.68 20.15
C LYS A 160 51.17 30.92 21.21
N LEU A 161 51.43 29.95 22.08
CA LEU A 161 52.51 30.03 23.07
C LEU A 161 53.88 30.12 22.39
N ARG A 162 54.15 29.25 21.40
CA ARG A 162 55.40 29.26 20.62
C ARG A 162 55.59 30.55 19.83
N GLU A 163 54.51 31.12 19.29
CA GLU A 163 54.52 32.42 18.63
C GLU A 163 54.90 33.53 19.62
N MET A 164 54.31 33.54 20.82
CA MET A 164 54.68 34.48 21.89
C MET A 164 56.15 34.33 22.29
N GLU A 165 56.63 33.10 22.48
CA GLU A 165 58.05 32.80 22.76
C GLU A 165 58.98 33.28 21.63
N SER A 166 58.61 33.05 20.38
CA SER A 166 59.40 33.51 19.22
C SER A 166 59.40 35.04 19.11
N THR A 167 58.29 35.71 19.40
CA THR A 167 58.26 37.19 19.44
C THR A 167 59.12 37.76 20.55
N GLU A 168 59.10 37.14 21.74
CA GLU A 168 59.93 37.56 22.86
C GLU A 168 61.41 37.32 22.59
N LEU A 169 61.77 36.15 22.04
CA LEU A 169 63.13 35.86 21.59
C LEU A 169 63.60 36.83 20.50
N LYS A 170 62.73 37.18 19.55
CA LYS A 170 63.05 38.21 18.53
C LYS A 170 63.34 39.56 19.18
N ASN A 171 62.55 39.96 20.18
CA ASN A 171 62.79 41.19 20.94
C ASN A 171 64.09 41.14 21.73
N GLN A 172 64.41 40.02 22.38
CA GLN A 172 65.67 39.81 23.08
C GLN A 172 66.87 39.82 22.12
N VAL A 173 66.76 39.15 20.96
CA VAL A 173 67.80 39.18 19.92
C VAL A 173 68.01 40.60 19.39
N ASN A 174 66.93 41.38 19.21
CA ASN A 174 67.06 42.78 18.79
C ASN A 174 67.71 43.66 19.87
N LYS A 175 67.32 43.51 21.14
CA LYS A 175 67.97 44.20 22.27
C LYS A 175 69.45 43.85 22.39
N LEU A 176 69.79 42.56 22.31
CA LEU A 176 71.17 42.09 22.33
C LEU A 176 71.95 42.63 21.12
N LYS A 177 71.36 42.65 19.93
CA LYS A 177 71.97 43.29 18.74
C LYS A 177 72.22 44.78 18.96
N GLU A 178 71.31 45.50 19.59
CA GLU A 178 71.50 46.92 19.93
C GLU A 178 72.62 47.12 20.96
N GLU A 179 72.71 46.27 21.99
CA GLU A 179 73.80 46.29 22.97
C GLU A 179 75.16 45.95 22.32
N LEU A 180 75.19 44.98 21.41
CA LEU A 180 76.37 44.61 20.64
C LEU A 180 76.79 45.72 19.67
N ASN A 181 75.83 46.45 19.10
CA ASN A 181 76.09 47.60 18.24
C ASN A 181 76.63 48.81 19.04
N LYS A 182 76.11 49.04 20.25
CA LYS A 182 76.67 50.03 21.21
C LYS A 182 78.08 49.64 21.66
N GLY A 183 78.36 48.35 21.85
CA GLY A 183 79.69 47.82 22.16
C GLY A 183 80.68 47.96 21.01
N LYS A 184 80.24 47.72 19.75
CA LYS A 184 81.04 48.01 18.56
C LYS A 184 81.32 49.51 18.40
N ASN A 185 80.34 50.39 18.61
CA ASN A 185 80.55 51.83 18.54
C ASN A 185 81.51 52.37 19.63
N LYS A 186 81.55 51.75 20.81
CA LYS A 186 82.54 52.07 21.87
C LYS A 186 83.96 51.58 21.56
N LYS A 187 84.11 50.55 20.71
CA LYS A 187 85.42 50.03 20.27
C LYS A 187 85.93 50.74 19.01
N VAL A 188 85.05 51.28 18.17
CA VAL A 188 85.41 52.04 16.96
C VAL A 188 85.77 53.50 17.26
N SER A 189 85.37 54.07 18.41
CA SER A 189 85.78 55.44 18.82
C SER A 189 87.06 55.53 19.67
N LYS A 190 87.80 54.42 19.87
CA LYS A 190 89.08 54.40 20.61
C LYS A 190 90.29 53.92 19.80
N LEU A 191 90.16 53.79 18.48
CA LEU A 191 91.25 53.44 17.57
C LEU A 191 91.17 54.28 16.27
N THR A 192 91.28 55.60 16.39
CA THR A 192 91.69 56.48 15.28
C THR A 192 92.53 57.62 15.85
N GLU A 193 93.75 57.31 16.28
CA GLU A 193 94.85 58.27 16.33
C GLU A 193 96.16 57.49 16.19
N LYS A 194 96.66 57.48 14.94
CA LYS A 194 98.07 57.33 14.50
C LYS A 194 98.11 56.77 13.07
N GLU A 195 98.19 57.68 12.11
CA GLU A 195 98.93 57.50 10.85
C GLU A 195 100.46 57.45 11.13
N PRO A 196 101.37 57.05 10.21
CA PRO A 196 101.28 56.34 8.91
C PRO A 196 102.32 55.14 8.90
N PRO A 197 102.91 54.55 7.81
CA PRO A 197 103.31 55.13 6.50
C PRO A 197 102.74 54.43 5.25
N VAL A 198 102.73 55.22 4.19
CA VAL A 198 102.58 54.87 2.78
C VAL A 198 103.44 53.67 2.37
N TRP A 199 102.84 52.70 1.67
CA TRP A 199 103.54 51.92 0.66
C TRP A 199 102.77 51.96 -0.67
N SER A 200 103.55 52.30 -1.68
CA SER A 200 103.24 52.47 -3.08
C SER A 200 103.56 51.18 -3.84
N LYS A 201 102.94 51.05 -5.02
CA LYS A 201 103.30 50.17 -6.15
C LYS A 201 102.95 48.69 -5.94
N SER A 202 101.97 48.22 -6.71
CA SER A 202 102.18 47.63 -8.03
C SER A 202 102.66 46.19 -7.93
N ASP A 203 101.81 45.23 -8.26
CA ASP A 203 102.11 44.30 -9.34
C ASP A 203 100.87 43.49 -9.73
N TRP A 204 100.81 43.24 -11.02
CA TRP A 204 99.75 42.66 -11.83
C TRP A 204 99.90 41.13 -11.87
N GLU A 205 98.93 40.49 -12.55
CA GLU A 205 98.99 39.15 -13.17
C GLU A 205 98.64 37.96 -12.25
N LYS A 206 97.70 37.07 -12.58
CA LYS A 206 97.07 36.67 -13.86
C LYS A 206 95.60 36.32 -13.67
#